data_AF-A0A4R6WPQ1-F1
#
_entry.id   AF-A0A4R6WPQ1-F1
#
_cell.length_a   1.000
_cell.length_b   1.000
_cell.length_c   1.000
_cell.angle_alpha   90.00
_cell.angle_beta   90.00
_cell.angle_gamma   90.00
#
_symmetry.space_group_name_H-M   'P 1'
#
loop_
_entity.id
_entity.type
_entity.pdbx_description
1 polymer ?
#
loop_
_entity_poly.entity_id
_entity_poly.type
_entity_poly.pdbx_seq_one_letter_code
_entity_poly.pdbx_strand_id
1 'polypeptide(L)' 'MRITAQQHLIEDILDAITTSSYGIGIGLKCDVTSKLDGDNSYIEFVPKKGCSIDIKDWFWFGYHIR' A
#
# COMPACT_ATOMS: atom_id res chain seq x y z
N MET A 1 -1.82 -7.98 -0.01
CA MET A 1 -2.32 -7.54 1.31
C MET A 1 -3.34 -6.45 1.09
N ARG A 2 -4.46 -6.47 1.83
CA ARG A 2 -5.55 -5.51 1.68
C ARG A 2 -5.71 -4.66 2.93
N ILE A 3 -5.91 -3.36 2.76
CA ILE A 3 -6.21 -2.41 3.83
C ILE A 3 -7.51 -1.68 3.46
N THR A 4 -8.48 -1.71 4.35
CA THR A 4 -9.75 -0.98 4.20
C THR A 4 -9.63 0.37 4.90
N ALA A 5 -10.02 1.45 4.23
CA ALA A 5 -9.94 2.80 4.76
C ALA A 5 -10.95 3.74 4.07
N GLN A 6 -11.13 4.93 4.63
CA GLN A 6 -11.88 6.00 3.98
C GLN A 6 -11.18 6.43 2.68
N GLN A 7 -11.95 6.87 1.68
CA GLN A 7 -11.42 7.18 0.35
C GLN A 7 -10.25 8.18 0.37
N HIS A 8 -10.35 9.27 1.13
CA HIS A 8 -9.28 10.27 1.20
C HIS A 8 -7.96 9.68 1.75
N LEU A 9 -8.03 8.75 2.71
CA LEU A 9 -6.83 8.07 3.23
C LEU A 9 -6.19 7.18 2.16
N ILE A 10 -6.99 6.55 1.30
CA ILE A 10 -6.46 5.75 0.19
C ILE A 10 -5.80 6.65 -0.85
N GLU A 11 -6.38 7.81 -1.14
CA GLU A 11 -5.79 8.81 -2.03
C GLU A 11 -4.44 9.32 -1.48
N ASP A 12 -4.37 9.62 -0.19
CA ASP A 12 -3.11 10.01 0.47
C ASP A 12 -2.04 8.90 0.40
N ILE A 13 -2.44 7.63 0.59
CA ILE A 13 -1.51 6.49 0.45
C ILE A 13 -1.03 6.35 -0.99
N LEU A 14 -1.91 6.50 -1.98
CA LEU A 14 -1.57 6.43 -3.40
C LEU A 14 -0.61 7.57 -3.80
N ASP A 15 -0.83 8.78 -3.30
CA ASP A 15 0.11 9.89 -3.50
C ASP A 15 1.48 9.56 -2.89
N ALA A 16 1.49 9.13 -1.62
CA ALA A 16 2.72 8.81 -0.90
C ALA A 16 3.55 7.70 -1.57
N ILE A 17 2.91 6.74 -2.24
CA ILE A 17 3.58 5.68 -3.03
C ILE A 17 4.38 6.28 -4.20
N THR A 18 4.00 7.44 -4.70
CA THR A 18 4.67 8.11 -5.83
C THR A 18 5.56 9.27 -5.40
N THR A 19 5.31 9.90 -4.25
CA THR A 19 5.99 11.13 -3.82
C THR A 19 6.99 10.94 -2.68
N SER A 20 6.83 9.89 -1.85
CA SER A 20 7.73 9.63 -0.72
C SER A 20 8.80 8.59 -1.06
N SER A 21 10.02 8.74 -0.54
CA SER A 21 11.12 7.78 -0.78
C SER A 21 10.77 6.36 -0.34
N TYR A 22 10.10 6.20 0.80
CA TYR A 22 9.62 4.90 1.29
C TYR A 22 8.49 4.34 0.41
N GLY A 23 7.60 5.20 -0.07
CA GLY A 23 6.48 4.82 -0.92
C GLY A 23 6.91 4.39 -2.31
N ILE A 24 7.88 5.10 -2.89
CA ILE A 24 8.49 4.70 -4.17
C ILE A 24 9.10 3.30 -4.03
N GLY A 25 9.74 3.01 -2.89
CA GLY A 25 10.26 1.67 -2.58
C GLY A 25 9.19 0.58 -2.64
N ILE A 26 8.02 0.80 -2.04
CA ILE A 26 6.93 -0.20 -2.09
C ILE A 26 6.29 -0.27 -3.47
N GLY A 27 6.13 0.86 -4.17
CA GLY A 27 5.59 0.91 -5.54
C GLY A 27 6.47 0.20 -6.58
N LEU A 28 7.79 0.11 -6.33
CA LEU A 28 8.69 -0.71 -7.16
C LEU A 28 8.44 -2.21 -6.97
N LYS A 29 8.13 -2.64 -5.75
CA LYS A 29 7.96 -4.05 -5.38
C LYS A 29 6.55 -4.58 -5.53
N CYS A 30 5.54 -3.73 -5.44
CA CYS A 30 4.13 -4.09 -5.46
C CYS A 30 3.39 -3.43 -6.61
N ASP A 31 2.43 -4.17 -7.17
CA ASP A 31 1.28 -3.60 -7.85
C ASP A 31 0.30 -3.13 -6.79
N VAL A 32 -0.04 -1.84 -6.82
CA VAL A 32 -0.95 -1.23 -5.85
C VAL A 32 -2.22 -0.81 -6.58
N THR A 33 -3.36 -1.30 -6.11
CA THR A 33 -4.66 -1.01 -6.70
C THR A 33 -5.65 -0.58 -5.63
N SER A 34 -6.56 0.34 -5.96
CA SER A 34 -7.67 0.72 -5.10
C SER A 34 -8.99 0.32 -5.74
N LYS A 35 -9.97 -0.07 -4.90
CA LYS A 35 -11.35 -0.34 -5.33
C LYS A 35 -12.34 0.07 -4.25
N LEU A 36 -13.57 0.31 -4.69
CA LEU A 36 -14.74 0.52 -3.84
C LEU A 36 -15.42 -0.82 -3.56
N ASP A 37 -15.80 -1.05 -2.30
CA ASP A 37 -16.58 -2.19 -1.82
C ASP A 37 -17.72 -1.69 -0.93
N GLY A 38 -18.86 -1.37 -1.56
CA GLY A 38 -19.98 -0.70 -0.90
C GLY A 38 -19.62 0.71 -0.44
N ASP A 39 -19.88 1.01 0.84
CA ASP A 39 -19.54 2.30 1.47
C ASP A 39 -18.07 2.39 1.90
N ASN A 40 -17.31 1.30 1.77
CA ASN A 40 -15.90 1.24 2.14
C ASN A 40 -15.01 1.21 0.92
N SER A 41 -13.85 1.84 1.01
CA SER A 41 -12.80 1.73 0.00
C SER A 41 -11.68 0.85 0.53
N TYR A 42 -10.96 0.18 -0.37
CA TYR A 42 -9.78 -0.58 0.00
C TYR A 42 -8.63 -0.38 -0.97
N ILE A 43 -7.42 -0.54 -0.44
CA ILE A 43 -6.18 -0.59 -1.20
C ILE A 43 -5.57 -1.98 -1.08
N GLU A 44 -5.05 -2.50 -2.18
CA GLU A 44 -4.49 -3.85 -2.28
C GLU A 44 -3.08 -3.78 -2.85
N PHE A 45 -2.13 -4.34 -2.10
CA PHE A 45 -0.72 -4.46 -2.43
C PHE A 45 -0.43 -5.90 -2.85
N VAL A 46 -0.02 -6.10 -4.10
CA VAL A 46 0.34 -7.42 -4.62
C VAL A 46 1.82 -7.40 -5.00
N PRO A 47 2.68 -8.23 -4.40
CA PRO A 47 4.08 -8.31 -4.82
C PRO A 47 4.20 -8.66 -6.31
N LYS A 48 5.00 -7.89 -7.04
CA LYS A 48 5.32 -8.19 -8.44
C LYS A 48 6.11 -9.50 -8.52
N LYS A 49 6.07 -10.15 -9.68
CA LYS A 49 6.79 -11.41 -9.90
C LYS A 49 8.28 -11.26 -9.61
N GLY A 50 8.80 -12.06 -8.68
CA GLY A 50 10.21 -12.04 -8.28
C GLY A 50 10.56 -10.99 -7.22
N CYS A 51 9.59 -10.18 -6.77
CA CYS A 51 9.77 -9.26 -5.65
C CYS A 51 9.34 -9.92 -4.34
N SER A 52 10.09 -9.64 -3.27
CA SER A 52 9.75 -10.00 -1.90
C SER A 52 9.44 -8.75 -1.08
N ILE A 53 8.52 -8.91 -0.14
CA ILE A 53 8.24 -7.91 0.89
C ILE A 53 9.23 -8.13 2.01
N ASP A 54 10.03 -7.10 2.30
CA ASP A 54 10.96 -7.13 3.42
C ASP A 54 10.24 -6.70 4.71
N ILE A 55 10.81 -7.04 5.86
CA ILE A 55 10.22 -6.67 7.15
C ILE A 55 9.96 -5.16 7.25
N LYS A 56 10.88 -4.32 6.78
CA LYS A 56 10.74 -2.84 6.76
C LYS A 56 9.52 -2.34 5.98
N ASP A 57 9.05 -3.11 5.01
CA ASP A 57 7.90 -2.75 4.18
C ASP A 57 6.58 -2.99 4.93
N TRP A 58 6.60 -3.73 6.04
CA TRP A 58 5.40 -4.03 6.83
C TRP A 58 4.79 -2.81 7.51
N PHE A 59 5.55 -1.72 7.65
CA PHE A 59 5.01 -0.43 8.06
C PHE A 59 3.85 0.03 7.16
N TRP A 60 3.97 -0.15 5.84
CA TRP A 60 2.94 0.19 4.85
C TRP A 60 1.64 -0.61 5.03
N PHE A 61 1.73 -1.69 5.78
CA PHE A 61 0.67 -2.63 6.03
C PHE A 61 0.03 -2.46 7.41
N GLY A 62 0.36 -1.36 8.11
CA GLY A 62 -0.15 -1.06 9.45
C GLY A 62 0.49 -1.90 10.55
N TYR A 63 1.54 -2.67 10.26
CA TYR A 63 2.30 -3.36 11.29
C TYR A 63 3.31 -2.40 11.91
N HIS A 64 3.19 -2.19 13.21
CA HIS A 64 4.21 -1.50 13.96
C HIS A 64 5.38 -2.47 14.18
N ILE A 65 6.46 -2.27 13.43
CA ILE A 65 7.72 -2.97 13.67
C ILE A 65 8.33 -2.29 14.90
N ARG A 66 8.65 -3.07 15.92
CA ARG A 66 9.22 -2.60 17.19
C ARG A 66 10.74 -2.76 17.17
#